data_AF-R6EMF6-F1
#
_entry.id   AF-R6EMF6-F1
#
_cell.length_a   1.000
_cell.length_b   1.000
_cell.length_c   1.000
_cell.angle_alpha   90.00
_cell.angle_beta   90.00
_cell.angle_gamma   90.00
#
_symmetry.space_group_name_H-M   'P 1'
#
loop_
_entity.id
_entity.type
_entity.pdbx_description
1 polymer ?
#
loop_
_entity_poly.entity_id
_entity_poly.type
_entity_poly.pdbx_seq_one_letter_code
_entity_poly.pdbx_strand_id
1 'polypeptide(L)' 'MNGQMKKYRESLDRMSEPIMPSQMKNTMDLRGLMQYAKNKGVKVSQLTESERFQHSHVSSRTSL' A
#
# COMPACT_ATOMS: atom_id res chain seq x y z
N MET A 1 22.35 -30.91 2.10
CA MET A 1 21.05 -30.22 1.93
C MET A 1 20.02 -31.28 1.55
N ASN A 2 18.91 -31.41 2.29
CA ASN A 2 17.91 -32.43 1.98
C ASN A 2 17.14 -32.07 0.68
N GLY A 3 16.42 -33.04 0.11
CA GLY A 3 15.70 -32.83 -1.16
C GLY A 3 14.62 -31.76 -1.10
N GLN A 4 14.07 -31.48 0.09
CA GLN A 4 13.07 -30.42 0.30
C GLN A 4 13.70 -29.02 0.20
N MET A 5 14.86 -28.82 0.82
CA MET A 5 15.58 -27.55 0.78
C MET A 5 16.12 -27.23 -0.63
N LYS A 6 16.42 -28.27 -1.43
CA LYS A 6 16.76 -28.09 -2.86
C LYS A 6 15.58 -27.54 -3.65
N LYS A 7 14.39 -28.14 -3.51
CA LYS A 7 13.15 -27.68 -4.17
C LYS A 7 12.75 -26.26 -3.73
N TYR A 8 12.93 -25.93 -2.45
CA TYR A 8 12.65 -24.60 -1.92
C TYR A 8 13.55 -23.53 -2.58
N ARG A 9 14.85 -23.77 -2.69
CA ARG A 9 15.77 -22.85 -3.38
C ARG A 9 15.43 -22.66 -4.86
N GLU A 10 15.17 -23.77 -5.57
CA GLU A 10 14.74 -23.71 -6.98
C GLU A 10 13.43 -22.92 -7.16
N SER A 11 12.54 -22.94 -6.17
CA SER A 11 11.32 -22.13 -6.17
C SER A 11 11.64 -20.64 -5.97
N LEU A 12 12.52 -20.30 -5.03
CA LEU A 12 12.93 -18.91 -4.78
C LEU A 12 13.60 -18.28 -6.01
N ASP A 13 14.44 -19.03 -6.71
CA ASP A 13 15.14 -18.55 -7.92
C ASP A 13 14.18 -18.22 -9.07
N ARG A 14 12.96 -18.78 -9.07
CA ARG A 14 11.92 -18.54 -10.08
C ARG A 14 10.90 -17.49 -9.64
N MET A 15 10.91 -17.06 -8.38
CA MET A 15 10.00 -16.05 -7.89
C MET A 15 10.43 -14.67 -8.40
N SER A 16 9.44 -13.83 -8.71
CA SER A 16 9.70 -12.42 -8.99
C SER A 16 10.26 -11.72 -7.77
N GLU A 17 11.11 -10.72 -7.98
CA GLU A 17 11.60 -9.86 -6.91
C GLU A 17 10.45 -9.20 -6.14
N PRO A 18 10.59 -8.99 -4.82
CA PRO A 18 9.57 -8.31 -4.03
C PRO A 18 9.39 -6.86 -4.49
N ILE A 19 8.15 -6.41 -4.57
CA ILE A 19 7.84 -5.00 -4.89
C ILE A 19 8.12 -4.17 -3.64
N MET A 20 9.05 -3.24 -3.77
CA MET A 20 9.40 -2.31 -2.69
C MET A 20 8.33 -1.23 -2.56
N PRO A 21 8.05 -0.72 -1.33
CA PRO A 21 7.12 0.39 -1.15
C PRO A 21 7.46 1.64 -1.98
N SER A 22 8.74 1.88 -2.26
CA SER A 22 9.22 2.95 -3.14
C SER A 22 8.84 2.77 -4.62
N GLN A 23 8.57 1.54 -5.06
CA GLN A 23 8.15 1.22 -6.42
C GLN A 23 6.63 1.34 -6.61
N MET A 24 5.86 1.50 -5.53
CA MET A 24 4.41 1.67 -5.59
C MET A 24 4.07 3.07 -6.10
N LYS A 25 3.53 3.16 -7.32
CA LYS A 25 3.13 4.44 -7.95
C LYS A 25 2.07 5.20 -7.16
N ASN A 26 1.17 4.47 -6.50
CA ASN A 26 0.06 5.03 -5.75
C ASN A 26 0.14 4.50 -4.32
N THR A 27 0.58 5.35 -3.39
CA THR A 27 0.46 5.08 -1.96
C THR A 27 -0.76 5.83 -1.44
N MET A 28 -1.67 5.10 -0.81
CA MET A 28 -2.92 5.65 -0.29
C MET A 28 -2.79 5.85 1.23
N ASP A 29 -2.86 7.10 1.71
CA ASP A 29 -3.00 7.39 3.13
C ASP A 29 -4.43 7.10 3.59
N LEU A 30 -4.67 5.84 3.93
CA LEU A 30 -5.93 5.41 4.52
C LEU A 30 -6.24 6.11 5.84
N ARG A 31 -5.22 6.52 6.61
CA ARG A 31 -5.41 7.14 7.92
C ARG A 31 -5.97 8.55 7.78
N GLY A 32 -5.41 9.34 6.86
CA GLY A 32 -5.93 10.67 6.50
C GLY A 32 -7.38 10.59 6.01
N LEU A 33 -7.65 9.62 5.13
CA LEU A 33 -8.99 9.41 4.59
C LEU A 33 -10.02 9.02 5.66
N MET A 34 -9.65 8.13 6.59
CA MET A 34 -10.52 7.71 7.70
C MET A 34 -10.79 8.86 8.67
N GLN A 35 -9.79 9.69 8.97
CA GLN A 35 -9.99 10.86 9.82
C GLN A 35 -10.93 11.88 9.18
N TYR A 36 -10.77 12.15 7.89
CA TYR A 36 -11.67 13.04 7.15
C TYR A 36 -13.12 12.55 7.20
N ALA A 37 -13.36 11.27 6.89
CA ALA A 37 -14.69 10.67 6.95
C ALA A 37 -15.31 10.77 8.36
N LYS A 38 -14.50 10.49 9.39
CA LYS A 38 -14.91 10.61 10.80
C LYS A 38 -15.30 12.04 11.16
N ASN A 39 -14.52 13.03 10.75
CA ASN A 39 -14.78 14.44 11.04
C ASN A 39 -16.04 14.96 10.32
N LYS A 40 -16.32 14.42 9.13
CA LYS A 40 -17.53 14.70 8.35
C LYS A 40 -18.76 13.93 8.85
N GLY A 41 -18.58 12.93 9.72
CA GLY A 41 -19.67 12.11 10.26
C GLY A 41 -20.25 11.09 9.26
N VAL A 42 -19.51 10.76 8.20
CA VAL A 42 -19.94 9.83 7.14
C VAL A 42 -19.02 8.62 7.08
N LYS A 43 -19.49 7.52 6.48
CA LYS A 43 -18.63 6.36 6.20
C LYS A 43 -17.69 6.67 5.03
N VAL A 44 -16.50 6.07 5.02
CA VAL A 44 -15.55 6.19 3.89
C VAL A 44 -16.19 5.76 2.55
N SER A 45 -17.09 4.78 2.60
CA SER A 45 -17.87 4.33 1.44
C SER A 45 -18.78 5.41 0.83
N GLN A 46 -19.16 6.42 1.61
CA GLN A 46 -20.05 7.52 1.21
C GLN A 46 -19.28 8.77 0.73
N LEU A 47 -17.95 8.75 0.78
CA LEU A 47 -17.13 9.82 0.23
C LEU A 47 -17.18 9.82 -1.29
N THR A 48 -17.17 11.02 -1.89
CA THR A 48 -17.03 11.17 -3.33
C THR A 48 -15.63 10.78 -3.80
N GLU A 49 -15.48 10.51 -5.08
CA GLU A 49 -14.17 10.17 -5.66
C GLU A 49 -13.15 11.31 -5.49
N SER A 50 -13.60 12.56 -5.64
CA SER A 50 -12.78 13.74 -5.41
C SER A 50 -12.31 13.86 -3.96
N GLU A 51 -13.19 13.61 -2.98
CA GLU A 51 -12.84 13.63 -1.55
C GLU A 51 -11.84 12.55 -1.19
N ARG A 52 -12.01 11.36 -1.78
CA ARG A 52 -11.04 10.26 -1.59
C ARG A 52 -9.68 10.67 -2.12
N PHE A 53 -9.61 11.16 -3.35
CA PHE A 53 -8.34 11.52 -3.97
C PHE A 53 -7.59 12.62 -3.20
N GLN A 54 -8.31 13.66 -2.74
CA GLN A 54 -7.71 14.78 -1.99
C GLN A 54 -7.17 14.35 -0.61
N HIS A 55 -7.86 13.46 0.09
CA HIS A 55 -7.52 13.08 1.46
C HIS A 55 -6.77 11.74 1.57
N SER A 56 -6.49 11.08 0.45
CA SER A 56 -5.78 9.80 0.41
C SER A 56 -4.35 9.91 -0.11
N HIS A 57 -3.85 11.10 -0.44
CA HIS A 57 -2.47 11.25 -0.86
C HIS A 57 -1.52 11.31 0.35
N VAL A 58 -0.52 10.43 0.34
CA VAL A 58 0.64 10.55 1.22
C VAL A 58 1.38 11.84 0.81
N SER A 59 1.34 12.85 1.67
CA SER A 59 2.24 14.00 1.53
C SER A 59 3.67 13.45 1.52
N SER A 60 4.41 13.67 0.43
CA SER A 60 5.78 13.24 0.23
C SER A 60 6.68 13.84 1.31
N ARG A 61 6.69 13.23 2.49
CA ARG A 61 7.41 13.70 3.66
C ARG A 61 8.45 12.67 4.10
N THR A 62 9.31 12.28 3.18
CA THR A 62 10.62 11.70 3.49
C THR A 62 11.55 11.90 2.30
N SER A 63 12.11 13.10 2.19
CA SER A 63 13.46 13.28 1.66
C SER A 63 14.39 13.22 2.87
N LEU A 64 15.12 12.12 3.03
CA LEU A 64 16.25 11.99 3.96
C LEU A 64 17.48 11.69 3.11
#